data_AF-G8ZQ53-F1
#
_entry.id   AF-G8ZQ53-F1
#
_cell.length_a   1.000
_cell.length_b   1.000
_cell.length_c   1.000
_cell.angle_alpha   90.00
_cell.angle_beta   90.00
_cell.angle_gamma   90.00
#
_symmetry.space_group_name_H-M   'P 1'
#
loop_
_entity.id
_entity.type
_entity.pdbx_description
1 polymer ?
#
loop_
_entity_poly.entity_id
_entity_poly.type
_entity_poly.pdbx_seq_one_letter_code
_entity_poly.pdbx_strand_id
1 'polypeptide(L)'
;MLRSSFRLSSWRLSGSSHRYFQTTTLLGRYKTWNQLSNDDKRTFVQTYVDFYKEKHPCSKSNVMYRSLTEGMDEHDDVPYVFGIIYNEVRSVTLGESTDNKRGQGILGDPSLESLLIK
;
A
#
# COMPACT_ATOMS: atom_id res chain seq x y z
N MET A 1 11.74 -71.41 -19.52
CA MET A 1 12.31 -70.10 -19.90
C MET A 1 11.16 -69.11 -20.10
N LEU A 2 10.93 -68.19 -19.15
CA LEU A 2 9.95 -67.10 -19.28
C LEU A 2 10.68 -65.78 -19.05
N ARG A 3 10.69 -64.93 -20.09
CA ARG A 3 11.28 -63.59 -20.05
C ARG A 3 10.29 -62.62 -19.42
N SER A 4 10.65 -62.06 -18.26
CA SER A 4 9.95 -60.91 -17.68
C SER A 4 10.55 -59.62 -18.24
N SER A 5 9.75 -58.84 -18.95
CA SER A 5 10.11 -57.53 -19.48
C SER A 5 9.55 -56.45 -18.56
N PHE A 6 10.42 -55.77 -17.82
CA PHE A 6 10.07 -54.55 -17.09
C PHE A 6 10.06 -53.36 -18.07
N ARG A 7 8.92 -52.69 -18.22
CA ARG A 7 8.81 -51.39 -18.89
C ARG A 7 9.02 -50.27 -17.87
N LEU A 8 10.09 -49.50 -18.03
CA LEU A 8 10.28 -48.19 -17.39
C LEU A 8 9.57 -47.14 -18.25
N SER A 9 8.54 -46.48 -17.70
CA SER A 9 7.91 -45.32 -18.34
C SER A 9 8.25 -44.04 -17.59
N SER A 10 9.23 -43.32 -18.16
CA SER A 10 9.37 -41.87 -18.30
C SER A 10 8.53 -40.98 -17.37
N TRP A 11 9.17 -40.40 -16.36
CA TRP A 11 8.68 -39.22 -15.66
C TRP A 11 8.74 -38.01 -16.60
N ARG A 12 7.60 -37.38 -16.86
CA ARG A 12 7.53 -36.09 -17.56
C ARG A 12 8.00 -35.00 -16.58
N LEU A 13 9.11 -34.34 -16.89
CA LEU A 13 9.50 -33.10 -16.24
C LEU A 13 8.49 -32.02 -16.64
N SER A 14 7.63 -31.63 -15.71
CA SER A 14 6.72 -30.50 -15.89
C SER A 14 7.55 -29.22 -15.93
N GLY A 15 7.44 -28.49 -17.03
CA GLY A 15 8.16 -27.23 -17.25
C GLY A 15 7.86 -26.21 -16.17
N SER A 16 8.90 -25.59 -15.64
CA SER A 16 8.80 -24.47 -14.73
C SER A 16 8.12 -23.29 -15.44
N SER A 17 6.83 -23.08 -15.13
CA SER A 17 6.12 -21.85 -15.48
C SER A 17 6.90 -20.67 -14.90
N HIS A 18 7.59 -19.95 -15.77
CA HIS A 18 8.17 -18.66 -15.44
C HIS A 18 7.00 -17.71 -15.19
N ARG A 19 6.73 -17.44 -13.92
CA ARG A 19 5.82 -16.38 -13.49
C ARG A 19 6.45 -15.05 -13.91
N TYR A 20 6.05 -14.55 -15.07
CA TYR A 20 6.36 -13.17 -15.46
C TYR A 20 5.65 -12.25 -14.46
N PHE A 21 6.41 -11.70 -13.52
CA PHE A 21 5.94 -10.63 -12.66
C PHE A 21 5.67 -9.40 -13.53
N GLN A 22 4.39 -9.12 -13.81
CA GLN A 22 3.99 -7.85 -14.42
C GLN A 22 3.96 -6.76 -13.35
N THR A 23 5.13 -6.31 -12.90
CA THR A 23 5.25 -5.23 -11.91
C THR A 23 5.55 -3.87 -12.53
N THR A 24 5.99 -3.82 -13.78
CA THR A 24 6.58 -2.61 -14.38
C THR A 24 5.56 -1.52 -14.77
N THR A 25 4.28 -1.84 -14.95
CA THR A 25 3.28 -0.83 -15.38
C THR A 25 2.66 -0.03 -14.22
N LEU A 26 2.81 -0.47 -12.97
CA LEU A 26 2.25 0.22 -11.79
C LEU A 26 3.30 0.96 -10.95
N LEU A 27 4.58 0.57 -11.06
CA LEU A 27 5.69 1.09 -10.22
C LEU A 27 6.00 2.59 -10.36
N GLY A 28 5.35 3.31 -11.29
CA GLY A 28 5.52 4.75 -11.50
C GLY A 28 4.25 5.59 -11.36
N ARG A 29 3.13 5.03 -10.85
CA ARG A 29 1.86 5.77 -10.82
C ARG A 29 1.78 6.80 -9.70
N TYR A 30 2.43 6.52 -8.57
CA TYR A 30 2.42 7.35 -7.38
C TYR A 30 3.82 7.44 -6.78
N LYS A 31 4.23 8.66 -6.43
CA LYS A 31 5.47 8.92 -5.67
C LYS A 31 5.43 8.17 -4.34
N THR A 32 6.58 7.71 -3.88
CA THR A 32 6.79 7.23 -2.50
C THR A 32 6.90 8.41 -1.53
N TRP A 33 6.67 8.20 -0.24
CA TRP A 33 6.76 9.27 0.77
C TRP A 33 8.07 10.08 0.70
N ASN A 34 9.20 9.40 0.47
CA ASN A 34 10.52 10.03 0.42
C ASN A 34 10.72 10.90 -0.83
N GLN A 35 9.90 10.71 -1.86
CA GLN A 35 9.93 11.50 -3.10
C GLN A 35 8.99 12.72 -3.04
N LEU A 36 8.16 12.85 -1.99
CA LEU A 36 7.27 13.98 -1.81
C LEU A 36 8.03 15.21 -1.32
N SER A 37 7.65 16.38 -1.82
CA SER A 37 8.05 17.66 -1.23
C SER A 37 7.43 17.83 0.17
N ASN A 38 7.93 18.78 0.97
CA ASN A 38 7.31 19.07 2.28
C ASN A 38 5.86 19.55 2.12
N ASP A 39 5.56 20.33 1.08
CA ASP A 39 4.20 20.79 0.79
C ASP A 39 3.26 19.65 0.38
N ASP A 40 3.75 18.71 -0.43
CA ASP A 40 3.02 17.49 -0.79
C ASP A 40 2.68 16.66 0.45
N LYS A 41 3.66 16.49 1.36
CA LYS A 41 3.46 15.78 2.63
C LYS A 41 2.45 16.48 3.51
N ARG A 42 2.55 17.81 3.67
CA ARG A 42 1.60 18.64 4.43
C ARG A 42 0.19 18.50 3.88
N THR A 43 0.04 18.63 2.56
CA THR A 43 -1.24 18.51 1.86
C THR A 43 -1.86 17.13 2.11
N PHE A 44 -1.08 16.05 1.97
CA PHE A 44 -1.55 14.71 2.27
C PHE A 44 -2.02 14.58 3.73
N VAL A 45 -1.24 15.07 4.69
CA VAL A 45 -1.59 14.96 6.12
C VAL A 45 -2.90 15.69 6.43
N GLN A 46 -3.05 16.94 5.99
CA GLN A 46 -4.27 17.72 6.23
C GLN A 46 -5.48 17.04 5.61
N THR A 47 -5.39 16.67 4.33
CA THR A 47 -6.48 16.01 3.61
C THR A 47 -6.81 14.63 4.17
N TYR A 48 -5.83 13.86 4.64
CA TYR A 48 -6.06 12.56 5.27
C TYR A 48 -6.78 12.70 6.61
N VAL A 49 -6.37 13.65 7.45
CA VAL A 49 -7.01 13.88 8.76
C VAL A 49 -8.46 14.34 8.59
N ASP A 50 -8.71 15.24 7.64
CA ASP A 50 -10.07 15.69 7.32
C ASP A 50 -10.93 14.54 6.77
N PHE A 51 -10.40 13.79 5.80
CA PHE A 51 -11.05 12.61 5.24
C PHE A 51 -11.40 11.58 6.33
N TYR A 52 -10.44 11.27 7.20
CA TYR A 52 -10.61 10.28 8.26
C TYR A 52 -11.67 10.74 9.27
N LYS A 53 -11.66 12.02 9.64
CA LYS A 53 -12.64 12.61 10.56
C LYS A 53 -14.05 12.59 9.96
N GLU A 54 -14.20 12.87 8.67
CA GLU A 54 -15.50 12.82 7.98
C GLU A 54 -16.07 11.40 7.96
N LYS A 55 -15.24 10.40 7.62
CA LYS A 55 -15.65 8.99 7.58
C LYS A 55 -15.85 8.38 8.96
N HIS A 56 -15.13 8.87 9.97
CA HIS A 56 -15.09 8.28 11.32
C HIS A 56 -15.20 9.35 12.43
N PRO A 57 -16.31 10.10 12.52
CA PRO A 57 -16.42 11.30 13.37
C PRO A 57 -16.22 11.02 14.86
N CYS A 58 -16.58 9.82 15.34
CA CYS A 58 -16.47 9.44 16.74
C CYS A 58 -15.21 8.62 17.07
N SER A 59 -14.26 8.49 16.14
CA SER A 59 -13.04 7.71 16.37
C SER A 59 -12.08 8.40 17.33
N LYS A 60 -11.53 7.66 18.29
CA LYS A 60 -10.45 8.16 19.17
C LYS A 60 -9.20 8.56 18.40
N SER A 61 -8.99 7.99 17.21
CA SER A 61 -7.89 8.36 16.33
C SER A 61 -7.96 9.83 15.90
N ASN A 62 -9.13 10.47 15.90
CA ASN A 62 -9.25 11.91 15.60
C ASN A 62 -8.49 12.77 16.62
N VAL A 63 -8.49 12.39 17.90
CA VAL A 63 -7.75 13.09 18.94
C VAL A 63 -6.25 12.92 18.74
N MET A 64 -5.82 11.67 18.48
CA MET A 64 -4.42 11.35 18.21
C MET A 64 -3.91 12.08 16.95
N TYR A 65 -4.64 12.03 15.83
CA TYR A 65 -4.25 12.72 14.61
C TYR A 65 -4.14 14.22 14.82
N ARG A 66 -5.11 14.84 15.52
CA ARG A 66 -5.03 16.25 15.87
C ARG A 66 -3.75 16.59 16.64
N SER A 67 -3.43 15.80 17.67
CA SER A 67 -2.21 16.01 18.45
C SER A 67 -0.92 15.80 17.64
N LEU A 68 -0.92 14.88 16.68
CA LEU A 68 0.24 14.67 15.81
C LEU A 68 0.43 15.82 14.83
N THR A 69 -0.65 16.41 14.33
CA THR A 69 -0.59 17.55 13.40
C THR A 69 -0.40 18.90 14.10
N GLU A 70 -0.44 18.93 15.43
CA GLU A 70 -0.24 20.14 16.21
C GLU A 70 1.19 20.66 16.02
N GLY A 71 1.35 21.93 15.64
CA GLY A 71 2.66 22.53 15.37
C GLY A 71 3.33 22.13 14.05
N MET A 72 2.70 21.28 13.21
CA MET A 72 3.26 20.86 11.91
C MET A 72 3.59 22.06 11.00
N ASP A 73 2.69 23.05 10.94
CA ASP A 73 2.88 24.24 10.12
C ASP A 73 3.84 25.25 10.76
N GLU A 74 3.89 25.30 12.09
CA GLU A 74 4.77 26.22 12.83
C GLU A 74 6.24 25.80 12.76
N HIS A 75 6.49 24.49 12.72
CA HIS A 75 7.84 23.91 12.76
C HIS A 75 8.33 23.38 11.41
N ASP A 76 7.51 23.47 10.35
CA ASP A 76 7.77 22.86 9.03
C ASP A 76 8.17 21.37 9.11
N ASP A 77 7.63 20.67 10.11
CA ASP A 77 7.96 19.26 10.40
C ASP A 77 6.72 18.39 10.24
N VAL A 78 6.72 17.55 9.21
CA VAL A 78 5.61 16.64 8.94
C VAL A 78 5.84 15.32 9.67
N PRO A 79 4.95 14.91 10.60
CA PRO A 79 5.17 13.72 11.42
C PRO A 79 5.33 12.45 10.56
N TYR A 80 6.43 11.73 10.77
CA TYR A 80 6.79 10.57 9.94
C TYR A 80 5.75 9.42 9.97
N VAL A 81 4.94 9.32 11.02
CA VAL A 81 3.85 8.32 11.10
C VAL A 81 2.88 8.42 9.93
N PHE A 82 2.64 9.62 9.40
CA PHE A 82 1.82 9.79 8.21
C PHE A 82 2.49 9.25 6.94
N GLY A 83 3.82 9.17 6.91
CA GLY A 83 4.54 8.50 5.82
C GLY A 83 4.33 7.00 5.81
N ILE A 84 4.14 6.38 6.98
CA ILE A 84 3.75 4.96 7.09
C ILE A 84 2.35 4.78 6.49
N ILE A 85 1.40 5.64 6.87
CA ILE A 85 0.02 5.62 6.36
C ILE A 85 0.02 5.82 4.83
N TYR A 86 0.73 6.83 4.33
CA TYR A 86 0.82 7.14 2.91
C TYR A 86 1.33 5.95 2.10
N ASN A 87 2.45 5.36 2.53
CA ASN A 87 3.05 4.22 1.83
C ASN A 87 2.14 2.98 1.90
N GLU A 88 1.38 2.81 2.99
CA GLU A 88 0.43 1.71 3.09
C GLU A 88 -0.76 1.89 2.14
N VAL A 89 -1.35 3.09 2.07
CA VAL A 89 -2.41 3.42 1.10
C VAL A 89 -1.92 3.21 -0.34
N ARG A 90 -0.69 3.65 -0.63
CA ARG A 90 -0.03 3.40 -1.91
C ARG A 90 0.11 1.91 -2.18
N SER A 91 0.60 1.13 -1.22
CA SER A 91 0.80 -0.31 -1.34
C SER A 91 -0.53 -1.05 -1.57
N VAL A 92 -1.59 -0.69 -0.85
CA VAL A 92 -2.93 -1.25 -1.07
C VAL A 92 -3.45 -0.93 -2.46
N THR A 93 -3.29 0.33 -2.90
CA THR A 93 -3.73 0.78 -4.23
C THR A 93 -3.02 0.03 -5.36
N LEU A 94 -1.72 -0.24 -5.19
CA LEU A 94 -0.92 -0.97 -6.18
C LEU A 94 -1.05 -2.50 -6.07
N GLY A 95 -1.76 -3.01 -5.07
CA GLY A 95 -1.88 -4.46 -4.81
C GLY A 95 -0.61 -5.09 -4.24
N GLU A 96 0.23 -4.28 -3.60
CA GLU A 96 1.51 -4.66 -2.99
C GLU A 96 1.40 -4.93 -1.48
N SER A 97 0.35 -4.43 -0.81
CA SER A 97 0.17 -4.62 0.64
C SER A 97 -0.10 -6.08 1.01
N THR A 98 0.56 -6.55 2.07
CA THR A 98 0.37 -7.90 2.64
C THR A 98 -0.68 -7.91 3.75
N ASP A 99 -0.81 -6.80 4.49
CA ASP A 99 -1.60 -6.73 5.73
C ASP A 99 -2.98 -6.10 5.52
N ASN A 100 -3.12 -5.25 4.49
CA ASN A 100 -4.38 -4.60 4.17
C ASN A 100 -4.86 -4.98 2.77
N LYS A 101 -6.19 -5.02 2.60
CA LYS A 101 -6.83 -5.35 1.33
C LYS A 101 -7.71 -4.22 0.88
N ARG A 102 -7.69 -3.93 -0.42
CA ARG A 102 -8.58 -2.93 -1.02
C ARG A 102 -10.04 -3.28 -0.73
N GLY A 103 -10.81 -2.30 -0.30
CA GLY A 103 -12.19 -2.43 0.15
C GLY A 103 -12.38 -2.94 1.58
N GLN A 104 -11.30 -3.20 2.34
CA GLN A 104 -11.38 -3.73 3.71
C GLN A 104 -10.65 -2.87 4.73
N GLY A 105 -11.31 -2.58 5.84
CA GLY A 105 -10.75 -1.76 6.91
C GLY A 105 -10.52 -0.31 6.49
N ILE A 106 -9.89 0.46 7.38
CA ILE A 106 -9.68 1.90 7.20
C ILE A 106 -8.72 2.18 6.04
N LEU A 107 -7.56 1.53 6.02
CA LEU A 107 -6.53 1.76 4.99
C LEU A 107 -6.85 1.09 3.65
N GLY A 108 -7.86 0.21 3.63
CA GLY A 108 -8.39 -0.37 2.42
C GLY A 108 -9.42 0.48 1.70
N ASP A 109 -9.87 1.61 2.28
CA ASP A 109 -10.91 2.43 1.66
C ASP A 109 -10.47 2.92 0.26
N PRO A 110 -11.16 2.54 -0.84
CA PRO A 110 -10.79 2.95 -2.18
C PRO A 110 -10.76 4.46 -2.40
N SER A 111 -11.50 5.24 -1.60
CA SER A 111 -11.47 6.70 -1.67
C SER A 111 -10.10 7.28 -1.31
N LEU A 112 -9.27 6.54 -0.55
CA LEU A 112 -7.93 6.98 -0.17
C LEU A 112 -6.97 7.12 -1.35
N GLU A 113 -7.22 6.43 -2.46
CA GLU A 113 -6.42 6.54 -3.69
C GLU A 113 -6.39 7.98 -4.23
N SER A 114 -7.46 8.75 -4.02
CA SER A 114 -7.55 10.15 -4.46
C SER A 114 -6.60 11.09 -3.74
N LEU A 115 -6.06 10.69 -2.58
CA LEU A 115 -5.08 11.46 -1.81
C LEU A 115 -3.62 11.17 -2.23
N LEU A 116 -3.39 10.18 -3.10
CA LEU A 116 -2.04 9.82 -3.54
C LEU A 116 -1.51 10.79 -4.60
N ILE A 117 -0.22 11.09 -4.51
CA ILE A 117 0.46 12.05 -5.39
C ILE A 117 1.21 11.30 -6.48
N LYS A 118 1.05 11.74 -7.72
CA LYS A 118 1.65 11.15 -8.93
C LYS A 118 3.07 11.64 -9.17
#